data_AF-A0A6N7MCR3-F1
#
_entry.id   AF-A0A6N7MCR3-F1
#
_cell.length_a   1.000
_cell.length_b   1.000
_cell.length_c   1.000
_cell.angle_alpha   90.00
_cell.angle_beta   90.00
_cell.angle_gamma   90.00
#
_symmetry.space_group_name_H-M   'P 1'
#
loop_
_entity.id
_entity.type
_entity.pdbx_description
1 polymer ?
#
loop_
_entity_poly.entity_id
_entity_poly.type
_entity_poly.pdbx_seq_one_letter_code
_entity_poly.pdbx_strand_id
1 'polypeptide(L)' 'MAVEITEAKTKKDLRKYIYIPEKIHVNDENWVPPIYADEWDFYNPKKNKSLSYC' A
#
# COMPACT_ATOMS: atom_id res chain seq x y z
N MET A 1 12.50 -17.08 -13.73
CA MET A 1 12.30 -16.11 -12.64
C MET A 1 11.00 -16.49 -11.96
N ALA A 2 11.02 -16.95 -10.70
CA ALA A 2 9.80 -17.33 -10.00
C ALA A 2 9.24 -16.08 -9.30
N VAL A 3 7.96 -15.79 -9.54
CA VAL A 3 7.25 -14.71 -8.86
C VAL A 3 6.39 -15.36 -7.79
N GLU A 4 6.56 -14.93 -6.54
CA GLU A 4 5.73 -15.37 -5.42
C GLU A 4 4.75 -14.25 -5.06
N ILE A 5 3.48 -14.62 -4.90
CA ILE A 5 2.41 -13.70 -4.51
C ILE A 5 2.09 -13.97 -3.04
N THR A 6 2.16 -12.92 -2.21
CA THR A 6 1.88 -13.00 -0.78
C THR A 6 0.79 -12.02 -0.39
N GLU A 7 -0.20 -12.49 0.35
CA GLU A 7 -1.27 -11.66 0.88
C GLU A 7 -0.78 -10.77 2.04
N ALA A 8 -1.17 -9.50 2.06
CA ALA A 8 -0.76 -8.54 3.09
C ALA A 8 -1.60 -8.70 4.37
N LYS A 9 -1.27 -9.69 5.20
CA LYS A 9 -2.02 -10.01 6.43
C LYS A 9 -1.60 -9.19 7.65
N THR A 10 -0.35 -8.74 7.69
CA THR A 10 0.19 -8.02 8.86
C THR A 10 0.35 -6.53 8.58
N LYS A 11 0.38 -5.72 9.64
CA LYS A 11 0.71 -4.29 9.53
C LYS A 11 2.08 -4.05 8.86
N LYS A 12 3.02 -4.98 9.02
CA LYS A 12 4.34 -4.90 8.38
C LYS A 12 4.23 -5.13 6.87
N ASP A 13 3.38 -6.04 6.43
CA ASP A 13 3.14 -6.30 5.01
C ASP A 13 2.36 -5.16 4.38
N LEU A 14 1.36 -4.62 5.08
CA LEU A 14 0.65 -3.42 4.64
C LEU A 14 1.59 -2.21 4.52
N ARG A 15 2.52 -2.03 5.47
CA ARG A 15 3.57 -1.01 5.34
C ARG A 15 4.42 -1.25 4.09
N LYS A 16 4.85 -2.48 3.82
CA LYS A 16 5.61 -2.75 2.58
C LYS A 16 4.79 -2.33 1.38
N TYR A 17 3.51 -2.73 1.33
CA TYR A 17 2.60 -2.44 0.24
C TYR A 17 2.42 -0.93 -0.01
N ILE A 18 2.08 -0.15 1.02
CA ILE A 18 1.87 1.32 0.93
C ILE A 18 3.13 2.04 0.40
N TYR A 19 4.32 1.53 0.70
CA TYR A 19 5.60 2.14 0.31
C TYR A 19 6.23 1.50 -0.94
N ILE A 20 5.57 0.53 -1.59
CA ILE A 20 6.06 -0.03 -2.87
C ILE A 20 6.13 1.05 -3.96
N PRO A 21 5.11 1.92 -4.15
CA PRO A 21 5.14 2.95 -5.20
C PRO A 21 6.41 3.81 -5.16
N GLU A 22 6.83 4.24 -3.97
CA GLU A 22 8.06 5.02 -3.77
C GLU A 22 9.30 4.31 -4.35
N LYS A 23 9.39 2.99 -4.19
CA LYS A 23 10.55 2.22 -4.64
C LYS A 23 10.59 2.04 -6.15
N ILE A 24 9.42 1.89 -6.77
CA ILE A 24 9.34 1.65 -8.21
C ILE A 24 9.41 2.95 -9.02
N HIS A 25 9.02 4.08 -8.43
CA HIS A 25 9.05 5.41 -9.05
C HIS A 25 10.31 6.22 -8.70
N VAL A 26 11.36 5.60 -8.17
CA VAL A 26 12.57 6.30 -7.69
C VAL A 26 13.27 7.18 -8.74
N ASN A 27 13.09 6.87 -10.03
CA ASN A 27 13.70 7.62 -11.15
C ASN A 27 12.68 8.45 -11.95
N ASP A 28 11.46 8.59 -11.44
CA ASP A 28 10.39 9.35 -12.09
C ASP A 28 10.33 10.77 -11.49
N GLU A 29 10.86 11.74 -12.24
CA GLU A 29 10.95 13.14 -11.80
C GLU A 29 9.59 13.80 -11.57
N ASN A 30 8.52 13.26 -12.15
CA ASN A 30 7.16 13.78 -12.01
C ASN A 30 6.34 13.00 -10.97
N TRP A 31 6.95 12.03 -10.29
CA TRP A 31 6.23 11.24 -9.31
C TRP A 31 5.94 12.06 -8.05
N VAL A 32 4.66 12.06 -7.68
CA VAL A 32 4.18 12.69 -6.46
C VAL A 32 3.82 11.58 -5.47
N PRO A 33 4.45 11.53 -4.29
CA PRO A 33 4.10 10.55 -3.28
C PRO A 33 2.65 10.76 -2.81
N PRO A 34 1.93 9.69 -2.47
CA PRO A 34 0.60 9.82 -1.88
C PRO A 34 0.69 10.44 -0.49
N ILE A 35 -0.44 10.95 0.01
CA ILE A 35 -0.57 11.34 1.42
C ILE A 35 -0.60 10.06 2.25
N TYR A 36 0.54 9.66 2.82
CA TYR A 36 0.66 8.38 3.52
C TYR A 36 -0.34 8.18 4.67
N ALA A 37 -0.74 9.25 5.35
CA ALA A 37 -1.76 9.17 6.39
C ALA A 37 -3.12 8.69 5.83
N ASP A 38 -3.49 9.19 4.65
CA ASP A 38 -4.73 8.82 3.96
C ASP A 38 -4.65 7.38 3.46
N GLU A 39 -3.50 6.95 2.93
CA GLU A 39 -3.28 5.55 2.55
C GLU A 39 -3.46 4.60 3.74
N TRP A 40 -2.86 4.93 4.89
CA TRP A 40 -3.02 4.14 6.12
C TRP A 40 -4.48 4.05 6.58
N ASP A 41 -5.25 5.14 6.43
CA ASP A 41 -6.67 5.18 6.79
C ASP A 41 -7.54 4.44 5.77
N PHE A 42 -7.20 4.53 4.49
CA PHE A 42 -7.87 3.81 3.41
C PHE A 42 -7.76 2.29 3.60
N TYR A 43 -6.58 1.79 3.96
CA TYR A 43 -6.37 0.36 4.20
C TYR A 43 -6.70 -0.12 5.61
N ASN A 44 -7.24 0.76 6.48
CA ASN A 44 -7.65 0.40 7.82
C ASN A 44 -9.12 -0.07 7.83
N PRO A 45 -9.41 -1.36 8.09
CA PRO A 45 -10.79 -1.88 8.07
C PRO A 45 -11.72 -1.22 9.10
N LYS A 46 -11.16 -0.60 10.15
CA LYS A 46 -11.95 0.13 11.16
C LYS A 46 -12.43 1.50 10.65
N LYS A 47 -11.72 2.09 9.68
CA LYS A 47 -12.00 3.41 9.12
C LYS A 47 -12.68 3.31 7.75
N ASN A 48 -12.23 2.38 6.92
CA ASN A 48 -12.78 2.12 5.60
C ASN A 48 -13.69 0.88 5.61
N LYS A 49 -15.00 1.10 5.72
CA LYS A 49 -16.00 0.03 5.67
C LYS A 49 -16.11 -0.63 4.30
N SER A 50 -15.66 0.02 3.23
CA SER A 50 -15.69 -0.58 1.89
C SER A 50 -14.86 -1.86 1.83
N LEU A 51 -13.83 -1.98 2.68
CA LEU A 51 -13.01 -3.19 2.80
C LEU A 51 -13.77 -4.41 3.34
N SER A 52 -14.93 -4.24 3.98
CA SER A 52 -15.73 -5.38 4.48
C SER A 52 -16.67 -5.97 3.44
N TYR A 53 -16.78 -5.37 2.24
CA TYR A 53 -17.68 -5.82 1.18
C TYR A 53 -16.95 -6.56 0.05
N CYS A 54 -15.64 -6.83 0.21
CA CYS A 54 -14.82 -7.61 -0.72
C CYS A 54 -14.64 -9.06 -0.25
#